data_AF-A0A7S3YKR5-F1
#
_entry.id   AF-A0A7S3YKR5-F1
#
_cell.length_a   1.000
_cell.length_b   1.000
_cell.length_c   1.000
_cell.angle_alpha   90.00
_cell.angle_beta   90.00
_cell.angle_gamma   90.00
#
_symmetry.space_group_name_H-M   'P 1'
#
loop_
_entity.id
_entity.type
_entity.pdbx_description
1 polymer ?
#
loop_
_entity_poly.entity_id
_entity_poly.type
_entity_poly.pdbx_seq_one_letter_code
_entity_poly.pdbx_strand_id
1 'polypeptide(L)'
;GVAWVPPQVESALKNSVCAYEACLKPEVLQAMVRDHPLLVTLFQKDKFADEELGAACLPLETLLAGRPKFFRCPLTKRTFSKYGDYKAFHKARSTVPPPVKIRVVDSYLTVFAAGPAADGPSPYPRGGGGDRAKRAAPERVCALRAALTLEDFGPAARGEETRLPAPRQSLEDFA
;
A
#
# COMPACT_ATOMS: atom_id res chain seq x y z
N GLY A 1 9.14 -13.18 3.70
CA GLY A 1 9.72 -14.49 3.36
C GLY A 1 11.07 -14.28 2.67
N VAL A 2 12.01 -15.22 2.79
CA VAL A 2 13.32 -15.13 2.15
C VAL A 2 13.23 -15.66 0.71
N ALA A 3 13.76 -14.91 -0.25
CA ALA A 3 13.88 -15.33 -1.64
C ALA A 3 15.30 -15.04 -2.11
N TRP A 4 15.93 -16.02 -2.77
CA TRP A 4 17.17 -15.78 -3.49
C TRP A 4 16.81 -15.16 -4.85
N VAL A 5 17.37 -13.98 -5.14
CA VAL A 5 17.04 -13.22 -6.35
C VAL A 5 18.33 -13.02 -7.14
N PRO A 6 18.54 -13.75 -8.25
CA PRO A 6 19.69 -13.52 -9.10
C PRO A 6 19.59 -12.15 -9.81
N PRO A 7 20.74 -11.58 -10.23
CA PRO A 7 20.74 -10.34 -11.00
C PRO A 7 19.85 -10.45 -12.25
N GLN A 8 19.14 -9.37 -12.58
CA GLN A 8 18.34 -9.24 -13.81
C GLN A 8 17.14 -10.21 -13.93
N VAL A 9 16.72 -10.83 -12.83
CA VAL A 9 15.56 -11.74 -12.82
C VAL A 9 14.45 -11.17 -11.94
N GLU A 10 13.20 -11.27 -12.41
CA GLU A 10 12.03 -11.01 -11.58
C GLU A 10 11.74 -12.23 -10.71
N SER A 11 11.64 -12.02 -9.40
CA SER A 11 11.33 -13.08 -8.45
C SER A 11 10.13 -12.69 -7.60
N ALA A 12 9.14 -13.59 -7.52
CA ALA A 12 7.98 -13.40 -6.66
C ALA A 12 8.37 -13.57 -5.19
N LEU A 13 7.99 -12.61 -4.36
CA LEU A 13 8.20 -12.68 -2.91
C LEU A 13 7.16 -13.59 -2.25
N LYS A 14 7.62 -14.51 -1.41
CA LYS A 14 6.74 -15.36 -0.57
C LYS A 14 6.14 -14.56 0.58
N ASN A 15 4.87 -14.80 0.88
CA ASN A 15 4.10 -14.11 1.94
C ASN A 15 4.11 -12.58 1.75
N SER A 16 3.97 -12.12 0.51
CA SER A 16 4.05 -10.71 0.12
C SER A 16 2.70 -9.99 0.09
N VAL A 17 1.62 -10.72 0.35
CA VAL A 17 0.26 -10.15 0.42
C VAL A 17 -0.11 -9.98 1.88
N CYS A 18 -0.48 -8.76 2.24
CA CYS A 18 -1.06 -8.42 3.53
C CYS A 18 -2.34 -7.61 3.30
N ALA A 19 -3.31 -7.76 4.21
CA ALA A 19 -4.57 -7.02 4.18
C ALA A 19 -4.83 -6.45 5.56
N TYR A 20 -5.27 -5.20 5.60
CA TYR A 20 -5.61 -4.48 6.81
C TYR A 20 -7.04 -3.96 6.69
N GLU A 21 -7.77 -4.01 7.79
CA GLU A 21 -9.12 -3.49 7.90
C GLU A 21 -9.15 -2.40 8.95
N ALA A 22 -9.74 -1.26 8.61
CA ALA A 22 -9.86 -0.13 9.51
C ALA A 22 -11.15 0.65 9.23
N CYS A 23 -11.80 1.11 10.30
CA CYS A 23 -12.93 2.03 10.21
C CYS A 23 -12.42 3.45 10.48
N LEU A 24 -12.13 4.21 9.41
CA LEU A 24 -11.58 5.56 9.51
C LEU A 24 -12.40 6.54 8.68
N LYS A 25 -12.43 7.79 9.13
CA LYS A 25 -12.91 8.90 8.30
C LYS A 25 -11.91 9.14 7.15
N PRO A 26 -12.37 9.46 5.94
CA PRO A 26 -11.49 9.68 4.79
C PRO A 26 -10.38 10.72 5.04
N GLU A 27 -10.69 11.79 5.78
CA GLU A 27 -9.77 12.88 6.08
C GLU A 27 -8.67 12.44 7.05
N VAL A 28 -9.01 11.56 8.00
CA VAL A 28 -8.04 10.97 8.94
C VAL A 28 -7.10 10.03 8.21
N LEU A 29 -7.63 9.19 7.31
CA LEU A 29 -6.80 8.30 6.49
C LEU A 29 -5.83 9.09 5.59
N GLN A 30 -6.31 10.18 4.99
CA GLN A 30 -5.45 11.07 4.19
C GLN A 30 -4.34 11.71 5.03
N ALA A 31 -4.66 12.24 6.21
CA ALA A 31 -3.67 12.81 7.12
C ALA A 31 -2.65 11.74 7.56
N MET A 32 -3.10 10.55 7.96
CA MET A 32 -2.22 9.45 8.34
C MET A 32 -1.25 9.06 7.23
N VAL A 33 -1.73 8.93 5.99
CA VAL A 33 -0.87 8.57 4.85
C VAL A 33 0.17 9.64 4.55
N ARG A 34 -0.20 10.92 4.65
CA ARG A 34 0.71 12.04 4.44
C ARG A 34 1.78 12.12 5.53
N ASP A 35 1.37 11.95 6.78
CA ASP A 35 2.23 12.15 7.95
C ASP A 35 3.10 10.89 8.20
N HIS A 36 2.64 9.71 7.78
CA HIS A 36 3.30 8.41 7.95
C HIS A 36 3.38 7.64 6.61
N PRO A 37 4.36 7.95 5.75
CA PRO A 37 4.57 7.21 4.51
C PRO A 37 4.95 5.76 4.81
N LEU A 38 4.35 4.81 4.07
CA LEU A 38 4.66 3.40 4.22
C LEU A 38 5.90 3.03 3.41
N LEU A 39 6.95 2.60 4.11
CA LEU A 39 8.22 2.18 3.53
C LEU A 39 8.31 0.65 3.47
N VAL A 40 8.85 0.14 2.37
CA VAL A 40 9.25 -1.26 2.22
C VAL A 40 10.77 -1.30 2.21
N THR A 41 11.34 -1.84 3.27
CA THR A 41 12.78 -2.02 3.42
C THR A 41 13.20 -3.40 2.92
N LEU A 42 14.27 -3.44 2.15
CA LEU A 42 14.89 -4.65 1.63
C LEU A 42 16.08 -5.02 2.52
N PHE A 43 16.07 -6.25 3.00
CA PHE A 43 17.16 -6.81 3.78
C PHE A 43 17.81 -7.97 3.04
N GLN A 44 19.14 -8.01 3.06
CA GLN A 44 19.92 -9.22 2.78
C GLN A 44 19.97 -10.05 4.06
N LYS A 45 19.41 -11.25 4.00
CA LYS A 45 19.46 -12.18 5.12
C LYS A 45 20.75 -12.97 5.11
N ASP A 46 21.52 -12.91 6.19
CA ASP A 46 22.66 -13.79 6.44
C ASP A 46 22.48 -14.50 7.80
N LYS A 47 23.25 -15.57 8.03
CA LYS A 47 23.20 -16.36 9.27
C LYS A 47 23.58 -15.55 10.52
N PHE A 48 24.33 -14.47 10.35
CA PHE A 48 24.91 -13.71 11.45
C PHE A 48 24.20 -12.37 11.70
N ALA A 49 23.79 -11.68 10.63
CA ALA A 49 23.07 -10.42 10.72
C ALA A 49 22.27 -10.17 9.42
N ASP A 50 21.08 -9.59 9.57
CA ASP A 50 20.34 -9.04 8.43
C ASP A 50 20.93 -7.65 8.09
N GLU A 51 21.29 -7.43 6.83
CA GLU A 51 21.84 -6.17 6.33
C GLU A 51 20.77 -5.41 5.53
N GLU A 52 20.52 -4.14 5.87
CA GLU A 52 19.62 -3.30 5.08
C GLU A 52 20.28 -2.91 3.76
N LEU A 53 19.68 -3.32 2.64
CA LEU A 53 20.13 -2.94 1.30
C LEU A 53 19.55 -1.60 0.88
N GLY A 54 18.33 -1.27 1.30
CA GLY A 54 17.66 -0.03 0.94
C GLY A 54 16.15 -0.07 1.13
N ALA A 55 15.44 0.98 0.71
CA ALA A 55 13.98 1.01 0.83
C ALA A 55 13.29 1.73 -0.35
N ALA A 56 11.99 1.47 -0.46
CA ALA A 56 11.07 2.15 -1.37
C ALA A 56 9.82 2.63 -0.62
N CYS A 57 9.32 3.81 -0.99
CA CYS A 57 8.08 4.34 -0.45
C CYS A 57 6.88 3.88 -1.31
N LEU A 58 5.86 3.33 -0.66
CA LEU A 58 4.63 2.95 -1.33
C LEU A 58 3.78 4.19 -1.70
N PRO A 59 3.19 4.25 -2.91
CA PRO A 59 2.44 5.42 -3.37
C PRO A 59 1.00 5.45 -2.83
N LEU A 60 0.84 5.48 -1.51
CA LEU A 60 -0.47 5.47 -0.84
C LEU A 60 -1.30 6.72 -1.16
N GLU A 61 -0.69 7.90 -1.32
CA GLU A 61 -1.41 9.12 -1.72
C GLU A 61 -2.04 8.98 -3.11
N THR A 62 -1.31 8.40 -4.07
CA THR A 62 -1.80 8.10 -5.41
C THR A 62 -2.99 7.13 -5.35
N LEU A 63 -2.94 6.14 -4.45
CA LEU A 63 -4.05 5.21 -4.24
C LEU A 63 -5.29 5.92 -3.70
N LEU A 64 -5.14 6.84 -2.73
CA LEU A 64 -6.25 7.59 -2.13
C LEU A 64 -6.88 8.60 -3.11
N ALA A 65 -6.05 9.32 -3.86
CA ALA A 65 -6.48 10.29 -4.87
C ALA A 65 -7.05 9.63 -6.14
N GLY A 66 -6.74 8.35 -6.35
CA GLY A 66 -7.20 7.59 -7.50
C GLY A 66 -8.72 7.45 -7.60
N ARG A 67 -9.21 7.38 -8.84
CA ARG A 67 -10.62 7.03 -9.10
C ARG A 67 -10.81 5.52 -8.88
N PRO A 68 -11.99 5.07 -8.40
CA PRO A 68 -12.32 3.65 -8.34
C PRO A 68 -12.19 3.01 -9.73
N LYS A 69 -11.44 1.91 -9.82
CA LYS A 69 -11.30 1.10 -11.03
C LYS A 69 -12.40 0.04 -11.12
N PHE A 70 -12.89 -0.42 -9.97
CA PHE A 70 -13.94 -1.43 -9.91
C PHE A 70 -15.00 -1.09 -8.85
N PHE A 71 -16.17 -1.66 -9.04
CA PHE A 71 -17.34 -1.54 -8.16
C PHE A 71 -17.81 -2.94 -7.84
N ARG A 72 -17.75 -3.35 -6.57
CA ARG A 72 -18.18 -4.70 -6.16
C ARG A 72 -19.51 -4.63 -5.42
N CYS A 73 -20.44 -5.48 -5.81
CA CYS A 73 -21.69 -5.64 -5.09
C CYS A 73 -21.41 -6.26 -3.72
N PRO A 74 -21.82 -5.63 -2.60
CA PRO A 74 -21.57 -6.18 -1.27
C PRO A 74 -22.33 -7.49 -1.03
N LEU A 75 -23.48 -7.67 -1.69
CA LEU A 75 -24.36 -8.83 -1.54
C LEU A 75 -23.91 -10.03 -2.39
N THR A 76 -23.68 -9.83 -3.69
CA THR A 76 -23.37 -10.92 -4.62
C THR A 76 -21.89 -11.14 -4.85
N LYS A 77 -21.03 -10.26 -4.31
CA LYS A 77 -19.58 -10.20 -4.55
C LYS A 77 -19.17 -10.04 -6.02
N ARG A 78 -20.13 -9.84 -6.94
CA ARG A 78 -19.86 -9.56 -8.35
C ARG A 78 -19.18 -8.21 -8.51
N THR A 79 -18.12 -8.18 -9.30
CA THR A 79 -17.32 -6.99 -9.59
C THR A 79 -17.62 -6.44 -10.97
N PHE A 80 -17.72 -5.12 -11.08
CA PHE A 80 -18.02 -4.39 -12.31
C PHE A 80 -16.94 -3.34 -12.56
N SER A 81 -16.50 -3.19 -13.81
CA SER A 81 -15.52 -2.16 -14.19
C SER A 81 -16.15 -0.77 -14.32
N LYS A 82 -17.48 -0.69 -14.42
CA LYS A 82 -18.22 0.57 -14.54
C LYS A 82 -19.36 0.63 -13.53
N TYR A 83 -19.60 1.82 -12.98
CA TYR A 83 -20.69 2.07 -12.06
C TYR A 83 -22.08 1.94 -12.73
N GLY A 84 -22.16 2.21 -14.04
CA GLY A 84 -23.40 2.02 -14.82
C GLY A 84 -23.85 0.56 -14.86
N ASP A 85 -22.91 -0.37 -15.09
CA ASP A 85 -23.20 -1.81 -15.14
C ASP A 85 -23.64 -2.33 -13.77
N TYR A 86 -23.02 -1.83 -12.70
CA TYR A 86 -23.47 -2.09 -11.33
C TYR A 86 -24.92 -1.65 -11.09
N LYS A 87 -25.28 -0.43 -11.51
CA LYS A 87 -26.66 0.07 -11.42
C LYS A 87 -27.63 -0.75 -12.25
N ALA A 88 -27.26 -1.12 -13.48
CA ALA A 88 -28.10 -1.92 -14.36
C ALA A 88 -28.37 -3.32 -13.75
N PHE A 89 -27.35 -3.94 -13.15
CA PHE A 89 -27.50 -5.22 -12.44
C PHE A 89 -28.52 -5.17 -11.31
N HIS A 90 -28.62 -4.03 -10.62
CA HIS A 90 -29.57 -3.83 -9.54
C HIS A 90 -30.90 -3.18 -9.95
N LYS A 91 -31.07 -2.71 -11.19
CA LYS A 91 -32.34 -2.11 -11.66
C LYS A 91 -33.53 -3.10 -11.58
N ALA A 92 -33.24 -4.40 -11.53
CA ALA A 92 -34.22 -5.46 -11.27
C ALA A 92 -34.58 -5.67 -9.77
N ARG A 93 -34.00 -4.88 -8.85
CA ARG A 93 -34.13 -5.05 -7.39
C ARG A 93 -34.48 -3.70 -6.75
N SER A 94 -35.43 -3.70 -5.81
CA SER A 94 -36.08 -2.50 -5.25
C SER A 94 -35.16 -1.59 -4.41
N THR A 95 -34.02 -2.09 -3.92
CA THR A 95 -33.00 -1.28 -3.25
C THR A 95 -31.60 -1.65 -3.77
N VAL A 96 -30.87 -0.63 -4.22
CA VAL A 96 -29.49 -0.78 -4.69
C VAL A 96 -28.57 -0.39 -3.54
N PRO A 97 -27.89 -1.34 -2.88
CA PRO A 97 -26.89 -0.96 -1.89
C PRO A 97 -25.79 -0.11 -2.56
N PRO A 98 -25.08 0.76 -1.84
CA PRO A 98 -23.88 1.38 -2.40
C PRO A 98 -22.84 0.29 -2.72
N PRO A 99 -22.13 0.36 -3.87
CA PRO A 99 -21.09 -0.61 -4.16
C PRO A 99 -19.86 -0.36 -3.29
N VAL A 100 -19.11 -1.43 -3.02
CA VAL A 100 -17.73 -1.30 -2.54
C VAL A 100 -16.89 -0.73 -3.67
N LYS A 101 -16.26 0.43 -3.44
CA LYS A 101 -15.42 1.09 -4.45
C LYS A 101 -13.99 0.58 -4.31
N ILE A 102 -13.42 0.05 -5.38
CA ILE A 102 -12.08 -0.55 -5.37
C ILE A 102 -11.14 0.33 -6.18
N ARG A 103 -10.09 0.83 -5.54
CA ARG A 103 -8.97 1.54 -6.18
C ARG A 103 -7.77 0.61 -6.23
N VAL A 104 -7.02 0.64 -7.34
CA VAL A 104 -5.83 -0.20 -7.53
C VAL A 104 -4.69 0.62 -8.12
N VAL A 105 -3.53 0.56 -7.49
CA VAL A 105 -2.25 1.06 -8.02
C VAL A 105 -1.34 -0.16 -8.18
N ASP A 106 -0.82 -0.38 -9.38
CA ASP A 106 0.19 -1.41 -9.67
C ASP A 106 1.34 -0.70 -10.36
N SER A 107 2.51 -0.72 -9.73
CA SER A 107 3.66 0.08 -10.16
C SER A 107 4.99 -0.57 -9.79
N TYR A 108 6.01 -0.31 -10.59
CA TYR A 108 7.40 -0.57 -10.25
C TYR A 108 7.97 0.64 -9.49
N LEU A 109 8.44 0.39 -8.27
CA LEU A 109 9.06 1.34 -7.38
C LEU A 109 10.58 1.13 -7.42
N THR A 110 11.34 2.22 -7.35
CA THR A 110 12.80 2.14 -7.27
C THR A 110 13.21 1.99 -5.81
N VAL A 111 13.98 0.94 -5.51
CA VAL A 111 14.62 0.78 -4.20
C VAL A 111 15.96 1.51 -4.23
N PHE A 112 16.11 2.48 -3.35
CA PHE A 112 17.33 3.26 -3.20
C PHE A 112 18.14 2.73 -2.02
N ALA A 113 19.46 2.64 -2.20
CA ALA A 113 20.37 2.18 -1.18
C ALA A 113 20.23 3.02 0.10
N ALA A 114 20.34 2.37 1.27
CA ALA A 114 20.48 3.09 2.51
C ALA A 114 21.76 3.94 2.43
N GLY A 115 21.63 5.27 2.53
CA GLY A 115 22.80 6.14 2.59
C GLY A 115 23.65 5.80 3.83
N PRO A 116 24.95 6.13 3.85
CA PRO A 116 25.73 6.04 5.09
C PRO A 116 24.96 6.79 6.18
N ALA A 117 24.75 6.16 7.33
CA ALA A 117 23.96 6.67 8.44
C ALA A 117 24.40 8.10 8.79
N ALA A 118 23.76 9.07 8.17
CA ALA A 118 23.92 10.47 8.45
C ALA A 118 22.75 10.81 9.38
N ASP A 119 23.05 11.37 10.55
CA ASP A 119 22.10 11.88 11.55
C ASP A 119 21.21 13.01 10.99
N GLY A 120 20.47 12.74 9.93
CA GLY A 120 19.77 13.73 9.12
C GLY A 120 18.44 13.21 8.55
N PRO A 121 17.62 14.12 7.98
CA PRO A 121 16.31 13.76 7.48
C PRO A 121 16.38 12.67 6.40
N SER A 122 15.38 11.78 6.44
CA SER A 122 15.28 10.57 5.63
C SER A 122 15.80 10.73 4.18
N PRO A 123 16.66 9.81 3.70
CA PRO A 123 17.24 9.88 2.35
C PRO A 123 16.22 9.60 1.23
N TYR A 124 14.99 9.20 1.56
CA TYR A 124 13.97 8.88 0.57
C TYR A 124 13.30 10.16 0.07
N PRO A 125 13.20 10.37 -1.25
CA PRO A 125 12.60 11.58 -1.80
C PRO A 125 11.11 11.64 -1.40
N ARG A 126 10.80 12.48 -0.41
CA ARG A 126 9.44 12.98 -0.21
C ARG A 126 9.14 13.92 -1.37
N GLY A 127 8.12 13.63 -2.16
CA GLY A 127 7.75 14.46 -3.31
C GLY A 127 7.56 15.92 -2.89
N GLY A 128 8.50 16.78 -3.24
CA GLY A 128 8.48 18.20 -2.90
C GLY A 128 9.76 18.87 -3.37
N GLY A 129 9.66 19.71 -4.40
CA GLY A 129 10.79 20.41 -5.01
C GLY A 129 11.40 21.47 -4.08
N GLY A 130 12.73 21.55 -4.08
CA GLY A 130 13.49 22.62 -3.44
C GLY A 130 14.97 22.25 -3.27
N ASP A 131 15.84 22.96 -3.98
CA ASP A 131 17.32 23.01 -3.91
C ASP A 131 18.12 21.70 -3.82
N ARG A 132 18.39 21.16 -5.01
CA ARG A 132 19.28 20.02 -5.25
C ARG A 132 20.75 20.50 -5.29
N ALA A 133 21.35 20.71 -4.12
CA ALA A 133 22.80 20.65 -4.00
C ALA A 133 23.28 19.33 -4.64
N LYS A 134 24.45 19.32 -5.30
CA LYS A 134 25.07 18.21 -6.05
C LYS A 134 25.40 16.99 -5.15
N ARG A 135 24.43 16.43 -4.46
CA ARG A 135 24.52 15.11 -3.84
C ARG A 135 24.48 14.09 -4.97
N ALA A 136 25.42 13.15 -4.95
CA ALA A 136 25.38 12.00 -5.84
C ALA A 136 23.97 11.39 -5.78
N ALA A 137 23.40 11.07 -6.95
CA ALA A 137 22.10 10.44 -7.00
C ALA A 137 22.16 9.15 -6.16
N PRO A 138 21.17 8.89 -5.29
CA PRO A 138 21.18 7.69 -4.47
C PRO A 138 21.27 6.46 -5.37
N GLU A 139 22.13 5.51 -4.99
CA GLU A 139 22.36 4.30 -5.75
C GLU A 139 21.08 3.47 -5.83
N ARG A 140 20.74 3.00 -7.02
CA ARG A 140 19.58 2.14 -7.25
C ARG A 140 19.98 0.69 -7.02
N VAL A 141 19.30 0.03 -6.08
CA VAL A 141 19.53 -1.39 -5.77
C VAL A 141 18.74 -2.29 -6.71
N CYS A 142 17.42 -2.10 -6.78
CA CYS A 142 16.54 -2.92 -7.61
C CYS A 142 15.23 -2.17 -7.96
N ALA A 143 14.31 -2.86 -8.64
CA ALA A 143 12.93 -2.44 -8.78
C ALA A 143 12.01 -3.37 -7.99
N LEU A 144 11.10 -2.79 -7.21
CA LEU A 144 10.05 -3.49 -6.48
C LEU A 144 8.72 -3.27 -7.19
N ARG A 145 8.11 -4.31 -7.73
CA ARG A 145 6.72 -4.24 -8.20
C ARG A 145 5.78 -4.37 -7.00
N ALA A 146 4.92 -3.39 -6.78
CA ALA A 146 3.93 -3.39 -5.70
C ALA A 146 2.54 -3.12 -6.26
N ALA A 147 1.57 -3.92 -5.83
CA ALA A 147 0.16 -3.74 -6.12
C ALA A 147 -0.59 -3.39 -4.82
N LEU A 148 -1.17 -2.19 -4.78
CA LEU A 148 -1.94 -1.68 -3.65
C LEU A 148 -3.42 -1.66 -4.04
N THR A 149 -4.27 -2.20 -3.17
CA THR A 149 -5.72 -2.20 -3.36
C THR A 149 -6.38 -1.55 -2.15
N LEU A 150 -7.27 -0.60 -2.41
CA LEU A 150 -8.11 0.02 -1.38
C LEU A 150 -9.58 -0.28 -1.70
N GLU A 151 -10.24 -0.93 -0.76
CA GLU A 151 -11.68 -1.22 -0.81
C GLU A 151 -12.42 -0.30 0.16
N ASP A 152 -13.25 0.58 -0.38
CA ASP A 152 -14.10 1.50 0.38
C ASP A 152 -15.51 0.92 0.45
N PHE A 153 -15.87 0.43 1.64
CA PHE A 153 -17.17 -0.16 1.95
C PHE A 153 -18.25 0.90 2.27
N GLY A 154 -17.90 2.18 2.26
CA GLY A 154 -18.79 3.27 2.64
C GLY A 154 -18.84 3.51 4.16
N PRO A 155 -19.78 4.36 4.62
CA PRO A 155 -19.91 4.67 6.04
C PRO A 155 -20.30 3.41 6.83
N ALA A 156 -19.69 3.23 8.00
CA ALA A 156 -20.07 2.18 8.94
C ALA A 156 -21.54 2.33 9.35
N ALA A 157 -22.24 1.20 9.53
CA ALA A 157 -23.59 1.21 10.05
C ALA A 157 -23.58 1.80 11.48
N ARG A 158 -24.48 2.76 11.76
CA ARG A 158 -24.59 3.35 13.10
C ARG A 158 -24.87 2.24 14.12
N GLY A 159 -23.97 2.07 15.10
CA GLY A 159 -24.11 1.10 16.19
C GLY A 159 -22.97 0.09 16.30
N GLU A 160 -22.10 -0.02 15.29
CA GLU A 160 -20.85 -0.75 15.42
C GLU A 160 -19.76 0.19 15.95
N GLU A 161 -19.69 0.36 17.26
CA GLU A 161 -18.42 0.72 17.91
C GLU A 161 -17.45 -0.42 17.61
N THR A 162 -16.75 -0.30 16.49
CA THR A 162 -15.71 -1.23 16.10
C THR A 162 -14.56 -1.01 17.06
N ARG A 163 -14.49 -1.82 18.13
CA ARG A 163 -13.24 -2.10 18.81
C ARG A 163 -12.29 -2.52 17.70
N LEU A 164 -11.32 -1.66 17.36
CA LEU A 164 -10.23 -2.03 16.46
C LEU A 164 -9.75 -3.40 16.95
N PRO A 165 -9.76 -4.45 16.12
CA PRO A 165 -9.12 -5.69 16.52
C PRO A 165 -7.70 -5.31 16.91
N ALA A 166 -7.30 -5.62 18.14
CA ALA A 166 -5.92 -5.49 18.56
C ALA A 166 -5.05 -6.10 17.45
N PRO A 167 -3.92 -5.47 17.07
CA PRO A 167 -3.06 -6.01 16.03
C PRO A 167 -2.84 -7.49 16.32
N ARG A 168 -3.36 -8.36 15.44
CA ARG A 168 -3.39 -9.81 15.68
C ARG A 168 -2.01 -10.45 15.64
N GLN A 169 -0.97 -9.65 15.41
CA GLN A 169 0.41 -10.06 15.37
C GLN A 169 1.20 -8.97 16.09
N SER A 170 1.84 -9.32 17.21
CA SER A 170 2.84 -8.44 17.81
C SER A 170 4.08 -8.49 16.91
N LEU A 171 4.91 -7.45 16.97
CA LEU A 171 6.23 -7.46 16.30
C LEU A 171 7.12 -8.64 16.75
N GLU A 172 6.79 -9.27 17.88
CA GLU A 172 7.50 -10.42 18.45
C GLU A 172 7.20 -11.73 17.69
N ASP A 173 6.09 -11.82 16.95
CA ASP A 173 5.74 -13.00 16.14
C ASP A 173 6.58 -13.14 14.86
N PHE A 174 7.45 -12.16 14.59
CA PHE A 174 8.35 -12.12 13.43
C PHE A 174 9.84 -12.26 13.79
N ALA A 175 10.17 -12.47 15.08
CA ALA A 175 11.53 -12.71 15.56
C ALA A 175 11.95 -14.19 15.42
#